data_AF-A0AAW9ERE9-F1
#
_entry.id   AF-A0AAW9ERE9-F1
#
_cell.length_a   1.000
_cell.length_b   1.000
_cell.length_c   1.000
_cell.angle_alpha   90.00
_cell.angle_beta   90.00
_cell.angle_gamma   90.00
#
_symmetry.space_group_name_H-M   'P 1'
#
loop_
_entity.id
_entity.type
_entity.pdbx_description
1 polymer ?
#
loop_
_entity_poly.entity_id
_entity_poly.type
_entity_poly.pdbx_seq_one_letter_code
_entity_poly.pdbx_strand_id
1 'polypeptide(L)'
;MTEHSTLFYMEKILTFSLVCAFCYMLYIISVCWLPLRESHYLLVVQWCRNDDSNTHYAKNLSWHGLYVYLEKSSGNIIVREMNTPLHDPFQPYRYVYRKIAHENDISLVAEKWGIIKCQEKNKALIGSSGYSFLWGHDQ
;
A
#
# COMPACT_ATOMS: atom_id res chain seq x y z
N MET A 1 57.36 17.24 -16.01
CA MET A 1 57.16 16.91 -14.58
C MET A 1 55.75 17.22 -14.08
N THR A 2 55.03 18.18 -14.67
CA THR A 2 53.66 18.60 -14.31
C THR A 2 52.54 17.63 -14.72
N GLU A 3 52.69 16.91 -15.84
CA GLU A 3 51.68 15.96 -16.33
C GLU A 3 51.54 14.70 -15.47
N HIS A 4 52.64 14.22 -14.88
CA HIS A 4 52.60 13.08 -13.96
C HIS A 4 51.91 13.44 -12.64
N SER A 5 52.09 14.66 -12.15
CA SER A 5 51.39 15.12 -10.94
C SER A 5 49.89 15.30 -11.19
N THR A 6 49.49 15.85 -12.34
CA THR A 6 48.06 16.07 -12.64
C THR A 6 47.32 14.75 -12.86
N LEU A 7 47.93 13.76 -13.52
CA LEU A 7 47.40 12.40 -13.64
C LEU A 7 47.21 11.73 -12.27
N PHE A 8 48.19 11.86 -11.37
CA PHE A 8 48.10 11.32 -10.01
C PHE A 8 46.96 11.95 -9.20
N TYR A 9 46.79 13.28 -9.28
CA TYR A 9 45.67 13.96 -8.60
C TYR A 9 44.32 13.58 -9.20
N MET A 10 44.21 13.47 -10.53
CA MET A 10 42.98 13.03 -11.19
C MET A 10 42.58 11.61 -10.80
N GLU A 11 43.55 10.70 -10.68
CA GLU A 11 43.32 9.32 -10.23
C GLU A 11 42.81 9.30 -8.78
N LYS A 12 43.37 10.13 -7.89
CA LYS A 12 42.90 10.24 -6.51
C LYS A 12 41.49 10.83 -6.41
N ILE A 13 41.18 11.87 -7.19
CA ILE A 13 39.84 12.48 -7.23
C ILE A 13 38.82 11.47 -7.77
N LEU A 14 39.17 10.75 -8.84
CA LEU A 14 38.30 9.72 -9.42
C LEU A 14 38.05 8.60 -8.41
N THR A 15 39.09 8.10 -7.75
CA THR A 15 38.97 7.05 -6.73
C THR A 15 38.09 7.52 -5.58
N PHE A 16 38.30 8.76 -5.10
CA PHE A 16 37.48 9.34 -4.05
C PHE A 16 36.01 9.48 -4.46
N SER A 17 35.74 9.95 -5.69
CA SER A 17 34.38 10.05 -6.22
C SER A 17 33.69 8.70 -6.35
N LEU A 18 34.42 7.65 -6.74
CA LEU A 18 33.90 6.28 -6.84
C LEU A 18 33.55 5.72 -5.47
N VAL A 19 34.40 5.97 -4.47
CA VAL A 19 34.13 5.58 -3.08
C VAL A 19 32.88 6.31 -2.55
N CYS A 20 32.76 7.61 -2.77
CA CYS A 20 31.56 8.37 -2.40
C CYS A 20 30.30 7.85 -3.10
N ALA A 21 30.39 7.57 -4.40
CA ALA A 21 29.28 7.00 -5.17
C ALA A 21 28.88 5.61 -4.65
N PHE A 22 29.85 4.77 -4.30
CA PHE A 22 29.61 3.45 -3.72
C PHE A 22 28.91 3.56 -2.35
N CYS A 23 29.39 4.43 -1.46
CA CYS A 23 28.74 4.68 -0.17
C CYS A 23 27.32 5.24 -0.35
N TYR A 24 27.09 6.12 -1.32
CA TYR A 24 25.77 6.65 -1.64
C TYR A 24 24.82 5.55 -2.15
N MET A 25 25.30 4.67 -3.02
CA MET A 25 24.51 3.52 -3.48
C MET A 25 24.12 2.58 -2.33
N LEU A 26 25.04 2.30 -1.40
CA LEU A 26 24.73 1.52 -0.20
C LEU A 26 23.69 2.22 0.69
N TYR A 27 23.79 3.54 0.85
CA TYR A 27 22.79 4.33 1.57
C TYR A 27 21.41 4.21 0.92
N ILE A 28 21.31 4.39 -0.40
CA ILE A 28 20.05 4.23 -1.14
C ILE A 28 19.48 2.82 -0.96
N ILE A 29 20.31 1.78 -1.10
CA ILE A 29 19.88 0.40 -0.87
C ILE A 29 19.35 0.24 0.56
N SER A 30 20.04 0.75 1.57
CA SER A 30 19.62 0.63 2.97
C SER A 30 18.30 1.35 3.26
N VAL A 31 18.11 2.54 2.70
CA VAL A 31 16.88 3.34 2.87
C VAL A 31 15.71 2.68 2.13
N CYS A 32 15.95 2.17 0.92
CA CYS A 32 14.93 1.47 0.14
C CYS A 32 14.63 0.05 0.66
N TRP A 33 15.51 -0.55 1.45
CA TRP A 33 15.30 -1.88 2.04
C TRP A 33 14.23 -1.89 3.13
N LEU A 34 14.13 -0.82 3.92
CA LEU A 34 13.12 -0.66 4.98
C LEU A 34 11.67 -0.75 4.45
N PRO A 35 11.24 0.03 3.44
CA PRO A 35 9.89 -0.05 2.90
C PRO A 35 9.62 -1.34 2.11
N LEU A 36 10.65 -2.02 1.57
CA LEU A 36 10.49 -3.35 0.95
C LEU A 36 10.25 -4.46 1.99
N ARG A 37 10.72 -4.27 3.23
CA ARG A 37 10.53 -5.24 4.32
C ARG A 37 9.15 -5.16 4.97
N GLU A 38 8.42 -4.06 4.78
CA GLU A 38 6.97 -3.97 5.02
C GLU A 38 6.23 -4.85 3.99
N SER A 39 6.32 -6.15 4.21
CA SER A 39 5.65 -7.16 3.40
C SER A 39 4.17 -7.17 3.76
N HIS A 40 3.44 -6.20 3.21
CA HIS A 40 1.99 -6.22 3.21
C HIS A 40 1.51 -7.43 2.41
N TYR A 41 0.91 -8.38 3.09
CA TYR A 41 0.29 -9.55 2.49
C TYR A 41 -1.17 -9.26 2.21
N LEU A 42 -1.58 -9.33 0.95
CA LEU A 42 -2.98 -9.19 0.57
C LEU A 42 -3.75 -10.44 1.00
N LEU A 43 -4.73 -10.27 1.88
CA LEU A 43 -5.54 -11.37 2.41
C LEU A 43 -6.76 -11.64 1.53
N VAL A 44 -7.52 -10.59 1.22
CA VAL A 44 -8.77 -10.70 0.46
C VAL A 44 -9.08 -9.40 -0.25
N VAL A 45 -9.71 -9.54 -1.42
CA VAL A 45 -10.26 -8.45 -2.22
C VAL A 45 -11.71 -8.75 -2.49
N GLN A 46 -12.56 -7.75 -2.32
CA GLN A 46 -13.96 -7.86 -2.69
C GLN A 46 -14.46 -6.53 -3.22
N TRP A 47 -15.21 -6.60 -4.31
CA TRP A 47 -15.93 -5.46 -4.86
C TRP A 47 -17.37 -5.50 -4.36
N CYS A 48 -17.80 -4.43 -3.72
CA CYS A 48 -19.16 -4.25 -3.24
C CYS A 48 -19.88 -3.22 -4.11
N ARG A 49 -21.18 -3.41 -4.32
CA ARG A 49 -21.99 -2.42 -5.01
C ARG A 49 -22.11 -1.17 -4.14
N ASN A 50 -22.00 -0.01 -4.76
CA ASN A 50 -22.26 1.27 -4.15
C ASN A 50 -23.76 1.60 -4.28
N ASP A 51 -24.43 1.75 -3.15
CA ASP A 51 -25.86 2.01 -3.03
C ASP A 51 -26.18 3.52 -2.92
N ASP A 52 -25.17 4.40 -2.75
CA ASP A 52 -25.37 5.86 -2.56
C ASP A 52 -25.59 6.65 -3.86
N SER A 53 -25.62 6.00 -5.01
CA SER A 53 -25.76 6.72 -6.27
C SER A 53 -27.20 7.18 -6.48
N ASN A 54 -27.52 8.40 -6.04
CA ASN A 54 -28.61 9.21 -6.60
C ASN A 54 -28.46 9.44 -8.12
N THR A 55 -27.32 9.05 -8.70
CA THR A 55 -27.03 9.06 -10.12
C THR A 55 -27.25 7.67 -10.73
N HIS A 56 -28.19 7.58 -11.68
CA HIS A 56 -28.55 6.37 -12.42
C HIS A 56 -27.46 5.90 -13.42
N TYR A 57 -26.20 5.78 -13.00
CA TYR A 57 -25.18 5.17 -13.86
C TYR A 57 -25.26 3.65 -13.83
N ALA A 58 -24.80 3.02 -14.93
CA ALA A 58 -24.90 1.59 -15.15
C ALA A 58 -24.33 0.78 -13.96
N LYS A 59 -25.01 -0.32 -13.59
CA LYS A 59 -24.63 -1.26 -12.50
C LYS A 59 -23.17 -1.71 -12.51
N ASN A 60 -22.43 -1.54 -13.61
CA ASN A 60 -21.04 -1.93 -13.76
C ASN A 60 -20.04 -0.85 -13.30
N LEU A 61 -20.50 0.39 -13.06
CA LEU A 61 -19.65 1.56 -12.78
C LEU A 61 -19.76 2.05 -11.32
N SER A 62 -20.67 1.46 -10.53
CA SER A 62 -20.92 1.81 -9.13
C SER A 62 -20.34 0.77 -8.18
N TRP A 63 -19.10 0.33 -8.38
CA TRP A 63 -18.44 -0.66 -7.50
C TRP A 63 -17.41 0.01 -6.61
N HIS A 64 -17.32 -0.46 -5.37
CA HIS A 64 -16.39 -0.03 -4.35
C HIS A 64 -15.47 -1.20 -4.01
N GLY A 65 -14.17 -1.04 -4.25
CA GLY A 65 -13.18 -2.08 -4.00
C GLY A 65 -12.69 -2.04 -2.56
N LEU A 66 -12.77 -3.16 -1.85
CA LEU A 66 -12.21 -3.33 -0.51
C LEU A 66 -11.09 -4.35 -0.54
N TYR A 67 -9.97 -3.97 0.05
CA TYR A 67 -8.75 -4.77 0.13
C TYR A 67 -8.34 -4.87 1.59
N VAL A 68 -8.07 -6.07 2.06
CA VAL A 68 -7.58 -6.30 3.42
C VAL A 68 -6.15 -6.81 3.34
N TYR A 69 -5.25 -6.14 4.04
CA TYR A 69 -3.83 -6.46 4.10
C TYR A 69 -3.42 -6.84 5.53
N LEU A 70 -2.48 -7.75 5.63
CA LEU A 70 -1.69 -8.01 6.82
C LEU A 70 -0.32 -7.36 6.66
N GLU A 71 0.05 -6.46 7.56
CA GLU A 71 1.42 -6.01 7.70
C GLU A 71 2.20 -7.02 8.55
N LYS A 72 3.00 -7.89 7.91
CA LYS A 72 3.65 -9.03 8.62
C LYS A 72 4.61 -8.61 9.73
N SER A 73 5.27 -7.46 9.60
CA SER A 73 6.22 -6.93 10.59
C SER A 73 5.54 -6.57 11.91
N SER A 74 4.31 -6.07 11.84
CA SER A 74 3.59 -5.50 12.96
C SER A 74 2.36 -6.31 13.35
N GLY A 75 1.93 -7.30 12.57
CA GLY A 75 0.64 -7.98 12.75
C GLY A 75 -0.58 -7.09 12.48
N ASN A 76 -0.41 -5.87 11.95
CA ASN A 76 -1.54 -4.97 11.73
C ASN A 76 -2.41 -5.46 10.58
N ILE A 77 -3.73 -5.39 10.78
CA ILE A 77 -4.72 -5.60 9.73
C ILE A 77 -5.17 -4.24 9.21
N ILE A 78 -4.99 -4.03 7.91
CA ILE A 78 -5.22 -2.75 7.25
C ILE A 78 -6.28 -2.97 6.18
N VAL A 79 -7.32 -2.13 6.20
CA VAL A 79 -8.29 -2.06 5.12
C VAL A 79 -7.91 -0.90 4.21
N ARG A 80 -8.00 -1.15 2.92
CA ARG A 80 -7.82 -0.18 1.86
C ARG A 80 -9.08 -0.16 1.02
N GLU A 81 -9.59 1.04 0.84
CA GLU A 81 -10.69 1.29 -0.09
C GLU A 81 -10.16 1.77 -1.44
N MET A 82 -10.88 1.37 -2.48
CA MET A 82 -10.72 1.86 -3.83
C MET A 82 -12.09 2.35 -4.30
N ASN A 83 -12.28 3.66 -4.19
CA ASN A 83 -13.36 4.35 -4.86
C ASN A 83 -12.81 4.83 -6.21
N THR A 84 -13.51 4.56 -7.31
CA THR A 84 -13.15 5.07 -8.63
C THR A 84 -13.92 6.35 -8.92
N PRO A 85 -13.41 7.56 -8.60
CA PRO A 85 -14.01 8.79 -9.09
C PRO A 85 -13.78 8.90 -10.60
N LEU A 86 -14.86 8.95 -11.37
CA LEU A 86 -14.88 8.97 -12.84
C LEU A 86 -14.26 10.22 -13.48
N HIS A 87 -13.86 11.24 -12.72
CA HIS A 87 -13.40 12.51 -13.29
C HIS A 87 -11.91 12.58 -13.60
N ASP A 88 -11.09 11.67 -13.06
CA ASP A 88 -9.66 11.67 -13.35
C ASP A 88 -9.10 10.24 -13.38
N PRO A 89 -8.97 9.60 -14.56
CA PRO A 89 -8.34 8.28 -14.67
C PRO A 89 -6.85 8.32 -14.32
N PHE A 90 -6.26 9.51 -14.19
CA PHE A 90 -4.89 9.74 -13.77
C PHE A 90 -4.77 10.27 -12.35
N GLN A 91 -5.85 10.24 -11.56
CA GLN A 91 -5.74 10.61 -10.16
C GLN A 91 -4.74 9.65 -9.50
N PRO A 92 -3.68 10.16 -8.85
CA PRO A 92 -2.81 9.30 -8.05
C PRO A 92 -3.71 8.70 -6.99
N TYR A 93 -4.03 7.40 -7.13
CA TYR A 93 -4.96 6.70 -6.27
C TYR A 93 -4.57 6.98 -4.81
N ARG A 94 -5.29 7.89 -4.14
CA ARG A 94 -5.08 8.17 -2.73
C ARG A 94 -5.69 7.00 -1.98
N TYR A 95 -4.88 5.98 -1.80
CA TYR A 95 -5.23 4.84 -0.97
C TYR A 95 -5.34 5.32 0.47
N VAL A 96 -6.56 5.34 0.99
CA VAL A 96 -6.79 5.58 2.41
C VAL A 96 -6.55 4.26 3.13
N TYR A 97 -5.42 4.19 3.84
CA TYR A 97 -5.09 3.05 4.68
C TYR A 97 -5.73 3.26 6.05
N ARG A 98 -6.64 2.37 6.43
CA ARG A 98 -7.21 2.36 7.78
C ARG A 98 -6.77 1.08 8.49
N LYS A 99 -5.98 1.22 9.55
CA LYS A 99 -5.73 0.11 10.48
C LYS A 99 -7.04 -0.21 11.19
N ILE A 100 -7.46 -1.46 11.12
CA ILE A 100 -8.72 -1.92 11.74
C ILE A 100 -8.50 -2.86 12.93
N ALA A 101 -7.36 -3.54 12.96
CA ALA A 101 -7.02 -4.47 14.03
C ALA A 101 -5.51 -4.75 14.07
N HIS A 102 -5.12 -5.55 15.06
CA HIS A 102 -3.79 -6.10 15.23
C HIS A 102 -3.94 -7.57 15.63
N GLU A 103 -3.22 -8.45 14.94
CA GLU A 103 -3.26 -9.89 15.15
C GLU A 103 -1.89 -10.41 15.58
N ASN A 104 -1.86 -11.10 16.72
CA ASN A 104 -0.64 -11.71 17.25
C ASN A 104 -0.34 -13.05 16.59
N ASP A 105 -1.38 -13.81 16.23
CA ASP A 105 -1.24 -15.09 15.56
C ASP A 105 -1.42 -14.94 14.04
N ILE A 106 -0.29 -14.73 13.37
CA ILE A 106 -0.24 -14.55 11.91
C ILE A 106 -0.80 -15.77 11.16
N SER A 107 -0.72 -16.97 11.74
CA SER A 107 -1.13 -18.21 11.06
C SER A 107 -2.64 -18.29 10.83
N LEU A 108 -3.44 -17.70 11.72
CA LEU A 108 -4.90 -17.70 11.66
C LEU A 108 -5.48 -16.43 11.02
N VAL A 109 -4.64 -15.48 10.60
CA VAL A 109 -5.09 -14.20 10.03
C VAL A 109 -5.97 -14.42 8.79
N ALA A 110 -5.60 -15.35 7.90
CA ALA A 110 -6.37 -15.61 6.69
C ALA A 110 -7.76 -16.17 6.99
N GLU A 111 -7.90 -17.02 8.00
CA GLU A 111 -9.20 -17.54 8.42
C GLU A 111 -10.07 -16.44 9.04
N LYS A 112 -9.45 -15.59 9.88
CA LYS A 112 -10.17 -14.55 10.61
C LYS A 112 -10.53 -13.35 9.75
N TRP A 113 -9.68 -12.96 8.80
CA TRP A 113 -9.79 -11.70 8.05
C TRP A 113 -9.90 -11.88 6.53
N GLY A 114 -9.75 -13.11 6.01
CA GLY A 114 -9.71 -13.41 4.57
C GLY A 114 -11.07 -13.51 3.88
N ILE A 115 -12.14 -12.99 4.48
CA ILE A 115 -13.48 -12.99 3.88
C ILE A 115 -14.04 -11.58 3.98
N ILE A 116 -14.64 -11.07 2.89
CA ILE A 116 -15.43 -9.84 2.93
C ILE A 116 -16.84 -10.17 2.48
N LYS A 117 -17.84 -9.83 3.28
CA LYS A 117 -19.25 -9.94 2.91
C LYS A 117 -19.83 -8.55 2.69
N CYS A 118 -20.15 -8.24 1.44
CA CYS A 118 -20.87 -7.01 1.10
C CYS A 118 -22.28 -7.07 1.66
N GLN A 119 -22.72 -5.95 2.23
CA GLN A 119 -24.07 -5.72 2.72
C GLN A 119 -24.66 -4.50 2.00
N GLU A 120 -25.98 -4.38 2.08
CA GLU A 120 -26.69 -3.19 1.60
C GLU A 120 -26.29 -1.95 2.41
N LYS A 121 -26.55 -0.77 1.85
CA LYS A 121 -26.28 0.55 2.46
C LYS A 121 -24.79 0.81 2.66
N ASN A 122 -23.99 0.50 1.63
CA ASN A 122 -22.56 0.81 1.60
C ASN A 122 -21.77 0.26 2.78
N LYS A 123 -22.04 -1.00 3.11
CA LYS A 123 -21.47 -1.67 4.26
C LYS A 123 -20.82 -2.99 3.87
N ALA A 124 -19.74 -3.35 4.53
CA ALA A 124 -19.12 -4.66 4.39
C ALA A 124 -18.69 -5.20 5.73
N LEU A 125 -18.93 -6.49 5.96
CA LEU A 125 -18.38 -7.22 7.09
C LEU A 125 -17.06 -7.85 6.68
N ILE A 126 -16.03 -7.61 7.47
CA ILE A 126 -14.68 -8.13 7.23
C ILE A 126 -14.38 -9.24 8.22
N GLY A 127 -14.19 -10.43 7.66
CA GLY A 127 -13.76 -11.62 8.36
C GLY A 127 -14.83 -12.21 9.27
N SER A 128 -14.42 -13.20 10.06
CA SER A 128 -15.19 -13.68 11.21
C SER A 128 -15.12 -12.72 12.41
N SER A 129 -14.24 -11.71 12.35
CA SER A 129 -14.11 -10.66 13.37
C SER A 129 -15.40 -9.84 13.58
N GLY A 130 -16.26 -9.76 12.56
CA GLY A 130 -17.47 -8.94 12.58
C GLY A 130 -17.22 -7.44 12.38
N TYR A 131 -15.98 -7.01 12.07
CA TYR A 131 -15.68 -5.60 11.78
C TYR A 131 -16.53 -5.11 10.60
N SER A 132 -17.25 -4.02 10.82
CA SER A 132 -18.11 -3.39 9.82
C SER A 132 -17.41 -2.19 9.20
N PHE A 133 -17.06 -2.29 7.93
CA PHE A 133 -16.59 -1.16 7.13
C PHE A 133 -17.79 -0.46 6.47
N LEU A 134 -17.82 0.86 6.52
CA LEU A 134 -18.87 1.71 5.95
C LEU A 134 -18.21 2.70 4.99
N TRP A 135 -18.83 2.94 3.83
CA TRP A 135 -18.43 3.96 2.86
C TRP A 135 -19.63 4.83 2.48
N GLY A 136 -19.41 5.99 1.84
CA GLY A 136 -20.48 6.80 1.24
C GLY A 136 -21.21 7.82 2.13
N HIS A 137 -21.14 7.69 3.46
CA HIS A 137 -21.69 8.69 4.39
C HIS A 137 -20.62 9.35 5.26
N ASP A 138 -20.66 10.69 5.30
CA ASP A 138 -19.95 11.64 6.17
C ASP A 138 -18.76 11.08 6.95
N GLN A 139 -17.56 11.28 6.39
CA GLN A 139 -16.36 11.51 7.19
C GLN A 139 -16.23 13.00 7.49
#